data_AF-A0A927UGS6-F1
#
_entry.id   AF-A0A927UGS6-F1
#
_cell.length_a   1.000
_cell.length_b   1.000
_cell.length_c   1.000
_cell.angle_alpha   90.00
_cell.angle_beta   90.00
_cell.angle_gamma   90.00
#
_symmetry.space_group_name_H-M   'P 1'
#
loop_
_entity.id
_entity.type
_entity.pdbx_description
1 polymer ?
#
loop_
_entity_poly.entity_id
_entity_poly.type
_entity_poly.pdbx_seq_one_letter_code
_entity_poly.pdbx_strand_id
1 'polypeptide(L)'
;MKNKILTITAMVVMIAMMICNVGMFLTVIRIADKDMDSKPVANQEESTEESTEEKVTISENDNTVISREEVLSYFDEDGEGTLGLLRDNFPEYIVYKEGNAYKFAKVNTSLAKNDWEPANLKKDKNGEMSYKKNGKVISKKGIDVSKYQGDIDWEKVKGDGVEYAIIRIAYRGYGSGEIVTDEKAIENIKNATKAGVKVGVYFFSQAINEKEAREEVQYLIELIKDCKIEYPIVFDMEEISGDTARIDKLTKEEKTDIAIAFCEEIKKEGYNPMIYANIKWFAGYYEMERIEKYDKWFAYYDDSLYFPYKIKMWQYTDSGKVDGIAGNVDLNIYVE
;
A
#
# COMPACT_ATOMS: atom_id res chain seq x y z
N MET A 1 29.27 55.42 32.61
CA MET A 1 29.19 54.71 31.30
C MET A 1 29.51 53.22 31.38
N LYS A 2 30.39 52.73 32.28
CA LYS A 2 30.75 51.30 32.36
C LYS A 2 29.60 50.35 32.77
N ASN A 3 28.68 50.77 33.65
CA ASN A 3 27.59 49.89 34.11
C ASN A 3 26.46 49.67 33.10
N LYS A 4 26.22 50.60 32.15
CA LYS A 4 25.18 50.40 31.10
C LYS A 4 25.62 49.43 30.02
N ILE A 5 26.92 49.34 29.74
CA ILE A 5 27.47 48.44 28.73
C ILE A 5 27.37 46.98 29.21
N LEU A 6 27.67 46.72 30.49
CA LEU A 6 27.62 45.36 31.05
C LEU A 6 26.20 44.76 31.03
N THR A 7 25.16 45.58 31.26
CA THR A 7 23.77 45.14 31.24
C THR A 7 23.29 44.80 29.82
N ILE A 8 23.73 45.57 28.81
CA ILE A 8 23.38 45.32 27.41
C ILE A 8 24.04 44.04 26.91
N THR A 9 25.31 43.79 27.25
CA THR A 9 26.01 42.55 26.84
C THR A 9 25.35 41.30 27.45
N ALA A 10 24.92 41.36 28.72
CA ALA A 10 24.22 40.23 29.36
C ALA A 10 22.84 39.96 28.74
N MET A 11 22.13 41.01 28.31
CA MET A 11 20.81 40.89 27.65
C MET A 11 20.93 40.27 26.25
N VAL A 12 21.97 40.65 25.48
CA VAL A 12 22.23 40.08 24.15
C VAL A 12 22.61 38.60 24.23
N VAL A 13 23.38 38.19 25.25
CA VAL A 13 23.73 36.77 25.46
C VAL A 13 22.49 35.94 25.87
N MET A 14 21.61 36.47 26.72
CA MET A 14 20.35 35.78 27.06
C MET A 14 19.40 35.67 25.87
N ILE A 15 19.29 36.71 25.04
CA ILE A 15 18.47 36.68 23.81
C ILE A 15 19.06 35.67 22.81
N ALA A 16 20.38 35.62 22.64
CA ALA A 16 21.03 34.64 21.77
C ALA A 16 20.84 33.19 22.26
N MET A 17 20.91 32.94 23.58
CA MET A 17 20.63 31.63 24.17
C MET A 17 19.15 31.24 24.04
N MET A 18 18.22 32.18 24.20
CA MET A 18 16.79 31.95 23.93
C MET A 18 16.52 31.65 22.46
N ILE A 19 17.18 32.35 21.53
CA ILE A 19 17.04 32.10 20.09
C ILE A 19 17.66 30.74 19.71
N CYS A 20 18.79 30.35 20.30
CA CYS A 20 19.34 29.00 20.13
C CYS A 20 18.42 27.91 20.69
N ASN A 21 17.81 28.12 21.86
CA ASN A 21 16.87 27.15 22.45
C ASN A 21 15.56 27.08 21.67
N VAL A 22 15.03 28.20 21.16
CA VAL A 22 13.83 28.22 20.31
C VAL A 22 14.13 27.63 18.92
N GLY A 23 15.32 27.86 18.37
CA GLY A 23 15.77 27.24 17.12
C GLY A 23 16.00 25.74 17.28
N MET A 24 16.51 25.28 18.41
CA MET A 24 16.65 23.86 18.74
C MET A 24 15.27 23.23 19.01
N PHE A 25 14.34 23.91 19.69
CA PHE A 25 12.95 23.46 19.86
C PHE A 25 12.19 23.40 18.54
N LEU A 26 12.35 24.38 17.64
CA LEU A 26 11.74 24.37 16.30
C LEU A 26 12.37 23.30 15.41
N THR A 27 13.67 23.02 15.56
CA THR A 27 14.32 21.92 14.84
C THR A 27 13.85 20.57 15.39
N VAL A 28 13.67 20.43 16.70
CA VAL A 28 13.11 19.22 17.33
C VAL A 28 11.62 19.06 16.97
N ILE A 29 10.83 20.12 16.91
CA ILE A 29 9.43 20.09 16.43
C ILE A 29 9.38 19.72 14.94
N ARG A 30 10.28 20.25 14.10
CA ARG A 30 10.35 19.93 12.67
C ARG A 30 10.95 18.54 12.37
N ILE A 31 11.66 17.95 13.32
CA ILE A 31 12.12 16.55 13.30
C ILE A 31 11.01 15.63 13.86
N ALA A 32 10.25 16.06 14.86
CA ALA A 32 9.11 15.35 15.42
C ALA A 32 7.87 15.34 14.49
N ASP A 33 7.74 16.34 13.61
CA ASP A 33 6.68 16.38 12.58
C ASP A 33 6.96 15.44 11.38
N LYS A 34 8.09 14.71 11.34
CA LYS A 34 8.38 13.72 10.29
C LYS A 34 8.00 12.28 10.66
N ASP A 35 7.37 12.07 11.81
CA ASP A 35 6.68 10.83 12.15
C ASP A 35 5.28 10.80 11.51
N MET A 36 5.20 11.18 10.24
CA MET A 36 3.93 11.22 9.52
C MET A 36 3.51 9.79 9.23
N ASP A 37 2.61 9.28 10.06
CA ASP A 37 1.65 8.27 9.66
C ASP A 37 0.75 8.91 8.59
N SER A 38 1.08 8.73 7.32
CA SER A 38 0.13 8.93 6.23
C SER A 38 -0.65 7.64 6.05
N LYS A 39 -1.98 7.71 5.88
CA LYS A 39 -2.72 6.55 5.36
C LYS A 39 -2.04 6.20 4.04
N PRO A 40 -1.52 4.98 3.84
CA PRO A 40 -1.14 4.55 2.52
C PRO A 40 -2.36 4.75 1.62
N VAL A 41 -2.22 5.64 0.64
CA VAL A 41 -3.21 5.76 -0.42
C VAL A 41 -2.67 4.87 -1.49
N ALA A 42 -3.30 3.70 -1.70
CA ALA A 42 -3.06 2.93 -2.91
C ALA A 42 -3.27 3.92 -4.06
N ASN A 43 -2.19 4.37 -4.69
CA ASN A 43 -2.24 5.52 -5.57
C ASN A 43 -3.28 5.24 -6.65
N GLN A 44 -4.36 6.02 -6.63
CA GLN A 44 -5.40 5.90 -7.63
C GLN A 44 -4.77 6.22 -8.98
N GLU A 45 -5.17 5.50 -10.03
CA GLU A 45 -5.01 5.96 -11.41
C GLU A 45 -5.95 7.17 -11.59
N GLU A 46 -5.68 8.29 -10.91
CA GLU A 46 -6.55 9.47 -10.91
C GLU A 46 -6.57 10.06 -12.33
N SER A 47 -7.76 10.10 -12.92
CA SER A 47 -8.11 10.87 -14.11
C SER A 47 -8.41 12.32 -13.69
N THR A 48 -7.39 13.04 -13.22
CA THR A 48 -7.51 14.48 -13.04
C THR A 48 -7.23 15.17 -14.38
N GLU A 49 -8.31 15.67 -15.00
CA GLU A 49 -8.27 16.59 -16.14
C GLU A 49 -7.56 17.89 -15.73
N GLU A 50 -6.25 17.98 -15.98
CA GLU A 50 -5.61 19.28 -16.13
C GLU A 50 -4.86 19.29 -17.45
N SER A 51 -5.36 20.11 -18.37
CA SER A 51 -4.91 20.30 -19.75
C SER A 51 -3.46 20.77 -19.82
N THR A 52 -2.50 19.85 -19.66
CA THR A 52 -1.08 20.09 -19.90
C THR A 52 -0.44 18.83 -20.48
N GLU A 53 0.13 18.97 -21.68
CA GLU A 53 0.77 17.95 -22.53
C GLU A 53 1.07 16.59 -21.86
N GLU A 54 0.22 15.58 -22.13
CA GLU A 54 0.50 14.18 -21.79
C GLU A 54 1.81 13.73 -22.47
N LYS A 55 2.75 13.21 -21.68
CA LYS A 55 4.07 12.76 -22.15
C LYS A 55 4.21 11.27 -21.94
N VAL A 56 4.08 10.52 -23.03
CA VAL A 56 4.37 9.09 -23.07
C VAL A 56 5.89 8.89 -22.91
N THR A 57 6.30 8.18 -21.86
CA THR A 57 7.70 7.82 -21.64
C THR A 57 7.83 6.31 -21.56
N ILE A 58 8.29 5.71 -22.65
CA ILE A 58 8.56 4.27 -22.73
C ILE A 58 9.87 4.00 -21.99
N SER A 59 9.84 3.13 -20.99
CA SER A 59 11.02 2.78 -20.21
C SER A 59 12.01 1.99 -21.06
N GLU A 60 13.26 2.49 -21.10
CA GLU A 60 14.44 1.76 -21.53
C GLU A 60 14.60 0.49 -20.68
N ASN A 61 14.33 -0.69 -21.26
CA ASN A 61 15.00 -1.97 -20.94
C ASN A 61 14.44 -3.20 -21.68
N ASP A 62 13.61 -3.01 -22.70
CA ASP A 62 13.46 -4.00 -23.77
C ASP A 62 13.13 -3.21 -25.04
N ASN A 63 13.72 -3.62 -26.17
CA ASN A 63 13.91 -2.85 -27.42
C ASN A 63 12.64 -2.44 -28.22
N THR A 64 11.51 -2.18 -27.55
CA THR A 64 10.25 -1.80 -28.19
C THR A 64 10.05 -0.30 -28.07
N VAL A 65 10.34 0.42 -29.16
CA VAL A 65 10.08 1.86 -29.29
C VAL A 65 8.73 2.04 -29.97
N ILE A 66 7.66 2.20 -29.21
CA ILE A 66 6.40 2.73 -29.77
C ILE A 66 6.60 4.24 -29.94
N SER A 67 6.35 4.79 -31.12
CA SER A 67 6.63 6.21 -31.33
C SER A 67 5.69 7.09 -30.50
N ARG A 68 6.16 8.27 -30.10
CA ARG A 68 5.29 9.27 -29.45
C ARG A 68 4.10 9.58 -30.36
N GLU A 69 4.29 9.65 -31.68
CA GLU A 69 3.20 9.86 -32.64
C GLU A 69 2.16 8.72 -32.63
N GLU A 70 2.59 7.47 -32.50
CA GLU A 70 1.69 6.30 -32.49
C GLU A 70 0.88 6.25 -31.20
N VAL A 71 1.46 6.58 -30.05
CA VAL A 71 0.67 6.76 -28.83
C VAL A 71 -0.21 8.00 -28.93
N LEU A 72 0.30 9.13 -29.45
CA LEU A 72 -0.44 10.38 -29.71
C LEU A 72 -1.65 10.20 -30.65
N SER A 73 -1.64 9.16 -31.48
CA SER A 73 -2.75 8.84 -32.38
C SER A 73 -3.99 8.25 -31.68
N TYR A 74 -3.85 7.79 -30.43
CA TYR A 74 -4.94 7.22 -29.63
C TYR A 74 -5.61 8.23 -28.68
N PHE A 75 -5.16 9.49 -28.65
CA PHE A 75 -5.71 10.53 -27.78
C PHE A 75 -6.95 11.15 -28.44
N ASP A 76 -8.13 10.65 -28.07
CA ASP A 76 -9.39 11.40 -28.19
C ASP A 76 -9.69 12.10 -26.84
N GLU A 77 -10.31 13.27 -26.90
CA GLU A 77 -10.38 14.33 -25.88
C GLU A 77 -11.00 13.98 -24.50
N ASP A 78 -11.38 12.72 -24.23
CA ASP A 78 -12.33 12.41 -23.15
C ASP A 78 -11.80 11.56 -21.98
N GLY A 79 -10.48 11.37 -21.82
CA GLY A 79 -9.82 10.95 -20.57
C GLY A 79 -10.07 9.52 -20.03
N GLU A 80 -11.26 8.96 -20.22
CA GLU A 80 -11.58 7.52 -20.13
C GLU A 80 -11.52 6.91 -21.54
N GLY A 81 -10.31 6.65 -22.02
CA GLY A 81 -10.15 6.03 -23.34
C GLY A 81 -8.74 5.53 -23.60
N THR A 82 -7.73 6.33 -23.29
CA THR A 82 -6.35 6.05 -23.68
C THR A 82 -5.77 4.82 -22.98
N LEU A 83 -5.95 4.68 -21.66
CA LEU A 83 -5.38 3.55 -20.93
C LEU A 83 -6.00 2.21 -21.34
N GLY A 84 -7.32 2.16 -21.51
CA GLY A 84 -8.03 0.99 -22.03
C GLY A 84 -7.57 0.62 -23.45
N LEU A 85 -7.49 1.61 -24.35
CA LEU A 85 -6.99 1.41 -25.72
C LEU A 85 -5.55 0.89 -25.75
N LEU A 86 -4.67 1.41 -24.89
CA LEU A 86 -3.30 0.92 -24.81
C LEU A 86 -3.26 -0.54 -24.32
N ARG A 87 -4.06 -0.89 -23.32
CA ARG A 87 -4.15 -2.28 -22.82
C ARG A 87 -4.68 -3.23 -23.90
N ASP A 88 -5.65 -2.79 -24.70
CA ASP A 88 -6.23 -3.58 -25.79
C ASP A 88 -5.27 -3.76 -26.98
N ASN A 89 -4.51 -2.72 -27.33
CA ASN A 89 -3.57 -2.75 -28.47
C ASN A 89 -2.20 -3.34 -28.12
N PHE A 90 -1.83 -3.40 -26.84
CA PHE A 90 -0.53 -3.92 -26.36
C PHE A 90 -0.70 -5.03 -25.30
N PRO A 91 -1.41 -6.14 -25.61
CA PRO A 91 -1.75 -7.19 -24.65
C PRO A 91 -0.54 -7.97 -24.11
N GLU A 92 0.63 -7.86 -24.75
CA GLU A 92 1.90 -8.41 -24.29
C GLU A 92 2.59 -7.57 -23.21
N TYR A 93 2.02 -6.40 -22.86
CA TYR A 93 2.47 -5.53 -21.79
C TYR A 93 1.40 -5.35 -20.72
N ILE A 94 1.86 -5.21 -19.47
CA ILE A 94 1.12 -4.59 -18.39
C ILE A 94 1.27 -3.08 -18.57
N VAL A 95 0.16 -2.41 -18.89
CA VAL A 95 0.13 -0.96 -19.08
C VAL A 95 -0.47 -0.28 -17.86
N TYR A 96 0.28 0.63 -17.26
CA TYR A 96 -0.11 1.39 -16.08
C TYR A 96 0.37 2.84 -16.18
N LYS A 97 -0.23 3.72 -15.37
CA LYS A 97 0.14 5.14 -15.31
C LYS A 97 1.13 5.38 -14.16
N GLU A 98 2.13 6.23 -14.40
CA GLU A 98 3.03 6.76 -13.38
C GLU A 98 3.26 8.26 -13.64
N GLY A 99 2.74 9.11 -12.74
CA GLY A 99 2.65 10.56 -13.00
C GLY A 99 1.86 10.82 -14.29
N ASN A 100 2.43 11.59 -15.21
CA ASN A 100 1.81 11.93 -16.50
C ASN A 100 2.24 11.01 -17.65
N ALA A 101 2.80 9.82 -17.34
CA ALA A 101 3.33 8.89 -18.32
C ALA A 101 2.68 7.50 -18.22
N TYR A 102 2.46 6.88 -19.38
CA TYR A 102 2.15 5.45 -19.48
C TYR A 102 3.42 4.63 -19.47
N LYS A 103 3.42 3.56 -18.69
CA LYS A 103 4.51 2.61 -18.53
C LYS A 103 4.08 1.25 -19.06
N PHE A 104 5.04 0.55 -19.67
CA PHE A 104 4.83 -0.75 -20.30
C PHE A 104 5.80 -1.75 -19.67
N ALA A 105 5.27 -2.66 -18.87
CA ALA A 105 6.05 -3.77 -18.32
C ALA A 105 5.71 -5.05 -19.07
N LYS A 106 6.69 -5.65 -19.74
CA LYS A 106 6.47 -6.86 -20.53
C LYS A 106 5.89 -7.99 -19.68
N VAL A 107 4.82 -8.61 -20.16
CA VAL A 107 4.21 -9.76 -19.49
C VAL A 107 5.19 -10.94 -19.56
N ASN A 108 5.54 -11.45 -18.39
CA ASN A 108 6.36 -12.63 -18.27
C ASN A 108 5.48 -13.89 -18.27
N THR A 109 5.47 -14.57 -19.42
CA THR A 109 4.61 -15.74 -19.62
C THR A 109 5.03 -16.98 -18.83
N SER A 110 6.17 -16.95 -18.13
CA SER A 110 6.63 -18.04 -17.27
C SER A 110 6.00 -18.03 -15.87
N LEU A 111 5.45 -16.88 -15.45
CA LEU A 111 4.80 -16.72 -14.15
C LEU A 111 3.39 -17.33 -14.15
N ALA A 112 2.89 -17.70 -12.96
CA ALA A 112 1.54 -18.23 -12.84
C ALA A 112 0.54 -17.14 -13.22
N LYS A 113 -0.32 -17.46 -14.19
CA LYS A 113 -1.38 -16.57 -14.64
C LYS A 113 -2.49 -16.46 -13.59
N ASN A 114 -3.16 -15.32 -13.60
CA ASN A 114 -4.39 -15.13 -12.87
C ASN A 114 -5.43 -16.17 -13.31
N ASP A 115 -5.99 -16.89 -12.35
CA ASP A 115 -7.00 -17.94 -12.55
C ASP A 115 -8.42 -17.46 -12.22
N TRP A 116 -8.59 -16.16 -11.95
CA TRP A 116 -9.89 -15.54 -11.75
C TRP A 116 -10.50 -15.15 -13.10
N GLU A 117 -11.55 -15.85 -13.49
CA GLU A 117 -12.28 -15.55 -14.72
C GLU A 117 -13.19 -14.32 -14.50
N PRO A 118 -13.09 -13.26 -15.33
CA PRO A 118 -13.92 -12.06 -15.17
C PRO A 118 -15.43 -12.36 -15.14
N ALA A 119 -15.88 -13.36 -15.89
CA ALA A 119 -17.27 -13.80 -15.90
C ALA A 119 -17.78 -14.32 -14.54
N ASN A 120 -16.87 -14.72 -13.64
CA ASN A 120 -17.19 -15.23 -12.30
C ASN A 120 -17.13 -14.14 -11.22
N LEU A 121 -16.59 -12.95 -11.54
CA LEU A 121 -16.68 -11.77 -10.69
C LEU A 121 -18.09 -11.17 -10.80
N LYS A 122 -18.68 -10.85 -9.64
CA LYS A 122 -20.01 -10.27 -9.54
C LYS A 122 -20.00 -9.13 -8.53
N LYS A 123 -20.33 -7.94 -9.02
CA LYS A 123 -20.65 -6.76 -8.22
C LYS A 123 -22.14 -6.77 -7.90
N ASP A 124 -22.49 -6.54 -6.64
CA ASP A 124 -23.88 -6.35 -6.26
C ASP A 124 -24.29 -4.87 -6.29
N LYS A 125 -25.55 -4.58 -5.92
CA LYS A 125 -26.11 -3.22 -5.92
C LYS A 125 -25.46 -2.27 -4.89
N ASN A 126 -24.77 -2.82 -3.90
CA ASN A 126 -24.06 -2.05 -2.87
C ASN A 126 -22.59 -1.84 -3.27
N GLY A 127 -22.18 -2.36 -4.42
CA GLY A 127 -20.80 -2.28 -4.90
C GLY A 127 -19.89 -3.38 -4.34
N GLU A 128 -20.43 -4.38 -3.64
CA GLU A 128 -19.63 -5.47 -3.09
C GLU A 128 -19.27 -6.50 -4.15
N MET A 129 -17.99 -6.85 -4.23
CA MET A 129 -17.50 -7.87 -5.14
C MET A 129 -17.58 -9.26 -4.53
N SER A 130 -17.88 -10.25 -5.36
CA SER A 130 -17.81 -11.67 -5.02
C SER A 130 -17.30 -12.48 -6.21
N TYR A 131 -16.58 -13.57 -5.93
CA TYR A 131 -16.15 -14.54 -6.93
C TYR A 131 -16.99 -15.82 -6.81
N LYS A 132 -17.69 -16.18 -7.89
CA LYS A 132 -18.64 -17.31 -7.92
C LYS A 132 -18.19 -18.38 -8.89
N LYS A 133 -18.09 -19.63 -8.43
CA LYS A 133 -17.82 -20.80 -9.27
C LYS A 133 -18.95 -21.81 -9.12
N ASN A 134 -19.48 -22.31 -10.24
CA ASN A 134 -20.60 -23.26 -10.27
C ASN A 134 -21.82 -22.79 -9.44
N GLY A 135 -22.14 -21.50 -9.51
CA GLY A 135 -23.26 -20.89 -8.79
C GLY A 135 -23.03 -20.64 -7.28
N LYS A 136 -21.86 -21.01 -6.73
CA LYS A 136 -21.53 -20.80 -5.32
C LYS A 136 -20.50 -19.68 -5.17
N VAL A 137 -20.73 -18.77 -4.22
CA VAL A 137 -19.70 -17.80 -3.77
C VAL A 137 -18.59 -18.58 -3.08
N ILE A 138 -17.38 -18.49 -3.64
CA ILE A 138 -16.18 -19.11 -3.05
C ILE A 138 -15.22 -18.08 -2.47
N SER A 139 -15.35 -16.81 -2.86
CA SER A 139 -14.64 -15.72 -2.21
C SER A 139 -15.12 -15.48 -0.79
N LYS A 140 -14.22 -14.96 0.04
CA LYS A 140 -14.48 -14.45 1.39
C LYS A 140 -14.52 -12.94 1.36
N LYS A 141 -15.56 -12.32 1.94
CA LYS A 141 -15.62 -10.86 2.13
C LYS A 141 -14.69 -10.49 3.28
N GLY A 142 -13.78 -9.55 3.04
CA GLY A 142 -12.89 -9.05 4.07
C GLY A 142 -12.71 -7.54 4.01
N ILE A 143 -12.11 -7.01 5.07
CA ILE A 143 -11.72 -5.60 5.18
C ILE A 143 -10.26 -5.51 5.57
N ASP A 144 -9.64 -4.37 5.33
CA ASP A 144 -8.39 -4.00 5.99
C ASP A 144 -8.54 -2.68 6.74
N VAL A 145 -7.96 -2.63 7.94
CA VAL A 145 -8.21 -1.54 8.89
C VAL A 145 -6.95 -1.17 9.66
N SER A 146 -6.95 0.05 10.15
CA SER A 146 -5.89 0.65 10.96
C SER A 146 -6.53 1.61 11.98
N LYS A 147 -5.72 2.43 12.65
CA LYS A 147 -6.25 3.53 13.48
C LYS A 147 -7.17 4.50 12.74
N TYR A 148 -7.07 4.61 11.41
CA TYR A 148 -7.87 5.53 10.60
C TYR A 148 -9.37 5.20 10.59
N GLN A 149 -9.75 3.96 10.89
CA GLN A 149 -11.16 3.56 10.99
C GLN A 149 -11.77 3.90 12.37
N GLY A 150 -10.97 4.40 13.32
CA GLY A 150 -11.43 4.79 14.64
C GLY A 150 -11.92 3.60 15.48
N ASP A 151 -13.01 3.82 16.22
CA ASP A 151 -13.66 2.76 17.00
C ASP A 151 -14.58 1.93 16.10
N ILE A 152 -14.40 0.62 16.13
CA ILE A 152 -15.12 -0.33 15.27
C ILE A 152 -16.05 -1.22 16.12
N ASP A 153 -17.33 -1.28 15.75
CA ASP A 153 -18.27 -2.26 16.30
C ASP A 153 -18.14 -3.59 15.54
N TRP A 154 -17.26 -4.46 16.03
CA TRP A 154 -16.92 -5.72 15.37
C TRP A 154 -18.07 -6.74 15.29
N GLU A 155 -19.07 -6.66 16.18
CA GLU A 155 -20.26 -7.52 16.10
C GLU A 155 -21.14 -7.11 14.91
N LYS A 156 -21.27 -5.80 14.65
CA LYS A 156 -21.95 -5.29 13.44
C LYS A 156 -21.16 -5.60 12.18
N VAL A 157 -19.85 -5.43 12.21
CA VAL A 157 -18.97 -5.81 11.08
C VAL A 157 -19.16 -7.29 10.72
N LYS A 158 -19.21 -8.16 11.73
CA LYS A 158 -19.51 -9.58 11.52
C LYS A 158 -20.92 -9.79 10.95
N GLY A 159 -21.90 -9.09 11.50
CA GLY A 159 -23.30 -9.11 11.05
C GLY A 159 -23.47 -8.67 9.59
N ASP A 160 -22.60 -7.79 9.11
CA ASP A 160 -22.55 -7.31 7.73
C ASP A 160 -21.77 -8.26 6.77
N GLY A 161 -21.50 -9.48 7.23
CA GLY A 161 -20.95 -10.55 6.40
C GLY A 161 -19.43 -10.54 6.24
N VAL A 162 -18.70 -9.71 6.98
CA VAL A 162 -17.23 -9.74 6.97
C VAL A 162 -16.72 -11.04 7.61
N GLU A 163 -15.91 -11.78 6.86
CA GLU A 163 -15.38 -13.08 7.26
C GLU A 163 -13.95 -12.97 7.82
N TYR A 164 -13.17 -11.99 7.36
CA TYR A 164 -11.82 -11.72 7.84
C TYR A 164 -11.47 -10.23 7.83
N ALA A 165 -10.44 -9.87 8.60
CA ALA A 165 -9.82 -8.55 8.56
C ALA A 165 -8.29 -8.65 8.51
N ILE A 166 -7.64 -7.82 7.69
CA ILE A 166 -6.19 -7.59 7.74
C ILE A 166 -5.93 -6.29 8.51
N ILE A 167 -5.37 -6.38 9.71
CA ILE A 167 -5.22 -5.24 10.61
C ILE A 167 -3.79 -4.70 10.55
N ARG A 168 -3.62 -3.39 10.42
CA ARG A 168 -2.28 -2.77 10.52
C ARG A 168 -1.73 -3.03 11.93
N ILE A 169 -0.62 -3.74 12.03
CA ILE A 169 -0.01 -4.05 13.32
C ILE A 169 0.95 -2.94 13.77
N ALA A 170 1.75 -2.47 12.81
CA ALA A 170 2.77 -1.47 13.01
C ALA A 170 3.21 -0.90 11.65
N TYR A 171 3.99 0.17 11.71
CA TYR A 171 4.59 0.79 10.55
C TYR A 171 5.99 1.27 10.87
N ARG A 172 6.82 1.43 9.84
CA ARG A 172 8.08 2.17 9.95
C ARG A 172 7.88 3.56 9.36
N GLY A 173 8.25 4.61 10.10
CA GLY A 173 8.09 6.00 9.66
C GLY A 173 8.90 6.30 8.39
N TYR A 174 8.28 6.90 7.38
CA TYR A 174 8.91 7.14 6.07
C TYR A 174 10.02 8.20 6.12
N GLY A 175 9.98 9.10 7.11
CA GLY A 175 11.00 10.11 7.37
C GLY A 175 12.00 9.69 8.45
N SER A 176 11.50 9.25 9.62
CA SER A 176 12.32 8.93 10.80
C SER A 176 12.98 7.55 10.74
N GLY A 177 12.34 6.58 10.07
CA GLY A 177 12.75 5.18 10.09
C GLY A 177 12.44 4.46 11.41
N GLU A 178 11.72 5.09 12.34
CA GLU A 178 11.31 4.48 13.61
C GLU A 178 10.14 3.52 13.39
N ILE A 179 10.11 2.41 14.15
CA ILE A 179 8.98 1.48 14.14
C ILE A 179 7.96 1.93 15.20
N VAL A 180 6.70 2.07 14.79
CA VAL A 180 5.59 2.50 15.63
C VAL A 180 4.44 1.50 15.54
N THR A 181 3.90 1.12 16.69
CA THR A 181 2.68 0.27 16.75
C THR A 181 1.47 1.08 16.33
N ASP A 182 0.55 0.50 15.55
CA ASP A 182 -0.74 1.13 15.28
C ASP A 182 -1.59 1.13 16.57
N GLU A 183 -2.06 2.31 16.97
CA GLU A 183 -2.75 2.54 18.25
C GLU A 183 -4.01 1.68 18.43
N LYS A 184 -4.62 1.21 17.33
CA LYS A 184 -5.82 0.36 17.35
C LYS A 184 -5.53 -1.11 17.11
N ALA A 185 -4.29 -1.51 16.81
CA ALA A 185 -3.95 -2.87 16.40
C ALA A 185 -4.43 -3.94 17.38
N ILE A 186 -3.97 -3.90 18.63
CA ILE A 186 -4.25 -4.95 19.62
C ILE A 186 -5.73 -4.97 20.00
N GLU A 187 -6.36 -3.80 20.11
CA GLU A 187 -7.80 -3.69 20.36
C GLU A 187 -8.61 -4.32 19.23
N ASN A 188 -8.29 -3.99 17.97
CA ASN A 188 -8.96 -4.52 16.80
C ASN A 188 -8.78 -6.03 16.67
N ILE A 189 -7.57 -6.56 16.87
CA ILE A 189 -7.30 -8.01 16.80
C ILE A 189 -8.18 -8.75 17.81
N LYS A 190 -8.20 -8.26 19.07
CA LYS A 190 -8.97 -8.87 20.15
C LYS A 190 -10.47 -8.83 19.87
N ASN A 191 -10.99 -7.68 19.45
CA ASN A 191 -12.43 -7.48 19.26
C ASN A 191 -12.94 -8.20 18.00
N ALA A 192 -12.17 -8.19 16.90
CA ALA A 192 -12.46 -8.96 15.69
C ALA A 192 -12.51 -10.46 15.98
N THR A 193 -11.49 -10.98 16.68
CA THR A 193 -11.41 -12.39 17.07
C THR A 193 -12.61 -12.78 17.94
N LYS A 194 -12.98 -11.93 18.90
CA LYS A 194 -14.14 -12.15 19.79
C LYS A 194 -15.46 -12.21 19.02
N ALA A 195 -15.64 -11.35 18.02
CA ALA A 195 -16.82 -11.34 17.15
C ALA A 195 -16.80 -12.48 16.11
N GLY A 196 -15.75 -13.30 16.06
CA GLY A 196 -15.62 -14.41 15.10
C GLY A 196 -15.23 -13.98 13.69
N VAL A 197 -14.59 -12.81 13.55
CA VAL A 197 -13.90 -12.39 12.32
C VAL A 197 -12.47 -12.93 12.39
N LYS A 198 -12.03 -13.64 11.35
CA LYS A 198 -10.66 -14.17 11.29
C LYS A 198 -9.65 -13.04 11.04
N VAL A 199 -8.47 -13.12 11.61
CA VAL A 199 -7.51 -12.01 11.60
C VAL A 199 -6.23 -12.38 10.85
N GLY A 200 -5.81 -11.49 9.95
CA GLY A 200 -4.45 -11.35 9.45
C GLY A 200 -3.92 -9.97 9.84
N VAL A 201 -2.65 -9.69 9.57
CA VAL A 201 -2.06 -8.38 9.87
C VAL A 201 -1.19 -7.89 8.75
N TYR A 202 -1.02 -6.58 8.62
CA TYR A 202 -0.05 -6.00 7.70
C TYR A 202 0.90 -5.05 8.42
N PHE A 203 2.13 -4.96 7.91
CA PHE A 203 3.14 -4.01 8.36
C PHE A 203 3.44 -3.03 7.23
N PHE A 204 3.20 -1.74 7.47
CA PHE A 204 3.56 -0.69 6.51
C PHE A 204 5.07 -0.40 6.61
N SER A 205 5.83 -0.95 5.67
CA SER A 205 7.28 -0.96 5.65
C SER A 205 7.84 0.29 4.98
N GLN A 206 8.87 0.83 5.62
CA GLN A 206 9.76 1.85 5.06
C GLN A 206 11.22 1.41 5.26
N ALA A 207 11.45 0.09 5.26
CA ALA A 207 12.77 -0.51 5.37
C ALA A 207 13.62 -0.12 4.15
N ILE A 208 14.88 0.22 4.38
CA ILE A 208 15.84 0.56 3.31
C ILE A 208 16.87 -0.54 3.02
N ASN A 209 16.74 -1.68 3.71
CA ASN A 209 17.55 -2.89 3.50
C ASN A 209 16.90 -4.08 4.23
N GLU A 210 17.42 -5.27 3.97
CA GLU A 210 16.90 -6.53 4.53
C GLU A 210 17.06 -6.63 6.04
N LYS A 211 18.02 -5.92 6.65
CA LYS A 211 18.17 -5.88 8.11
C LYS A 211 16.99 -5.16 8.74
N GLU A 212 16.60 -4.00 8.21
CA GLU A 212 15.42 -3.28 8.68
C GLU A 212 14.13 -4.08 8.45
N ALA A 213 14.02 -4.81 7.34
CA ALA A 213 12.89 -5.71 7.10
C ALA A 213 12.75 -6.78 8.18
N ARG A 214 13.87 -7.38 8.62
CA ARG A 214 13.90 -8.36 9.71
C ARG A 214 13.56 -7.73 11.06
N GLU A 215 13.95 -6.49 11.31
CA GLU A 215 13.54 -5.76 12.52
C GLU A 215 12.03 -5.53 12.57
N GLU A 216 11.42 -5.19 11.43
CA GLU A 216 9.96 -5.03 11.30
C GLU A 216 9.23 -6.35 11.64
N VAL A 217 9.75 -7.47 11.12
CA VAL A 217 9.22 -8.80 11.44
C VAL A 217 9.41 -9.16 12.91
N GLN A 218 10.60 -8.98 13.47
CA GLN A 218 10.84 -9.27 14.89
C GLN A 218 9.90 -8.46 15.80
N TYR A 219 9.69 -7.19 15.46
CA TYR A 219 8.79 -6.33 16.21
C TYR A 219 7.33 -6.79 16.11
N LEU A 220 6.84 -7.08 14.90
CA LEU A 220 5.44 -7.50 14.75
C LEU A 220 5.16 -8.86 15.40
N ILE A 221 6.12 -9.79 15.34
CA ILE A 221 5.97 -11.13 15.93
C ILE A 221 5.83 -11.05 17.45
N GLU A 222 6.60 -10.17 18.10
CA GLU A 222 6.46 -9.92 19.54
C GLU A 222 5.08 -9.32 19.89
N LEU A 223 4.54 -8.43 19.06
CA LEU A 223 3.21 -7.85 19.27
C LEU A 223 2.08 -8.88 19.14
N ILE A 224 2.21 -9.84 18.22
CA ILE A 224 1.15 -10.83 17.94
C ILE A 224 1.32 -12.15 18.70
N LYS A 225 2.33 -12.30 19.57
CA LYS A 225 2.66 -13.58 20.23
C LYS A 225 1.49 -14.26 20.96
N ASP A 226 0.59 -13.46 21.52
CA ASP A 226 -0.60 -13.90 22.27
C ASP A 226 -1.90 -13.76 21.44
N CYS A 227 -1.78 -13.43 20.16
CA CYS A 227 -2.89 -13.21 19.25
C CYS A 227 -3.14 -14.45 18.37
N LYS A 228 -4.40 -14.67 18.02
CA LYS A 228 -4.77 -15.72 17.06
C LYS A 228 -4.77 -15.14 15.65
N ILE A 229 -3.72 -15.45 14.87
CA ILE A 229 -3.61 -15.04 13.46
C ILE A 229 -3.96 -16.23 12.56
N GLU A 230 -5.01 -16.08 11.75
CA GLU A 230 -5.58 -17.11 10.87
C GLU A 230 -5.53 -16.74 9.38
N TYR A 231 -5.16 -15.50 9.07
CA TYR A 231 -4.93 -14.98 7.72
C TYR A 231 -3.47 -14.51 7.58
N PRO A 232 -3.00 -14.21 6.35
CA PRO A 232 -1.60 -13.89 6.10
C PRO A 232 -1.06 -12.71 6.91
N ILE A 233 0.27 -12.70 7.10
CA ILE A 233 1.02 -11.52 7.52
C ILE A 233 1.56 -10.84 6.26
N VAL A 234 1.15 -9.60 6.06
CA VAL A 234 1.33 -8.90 4.80
C VAL A 234 2.47 -7.90 4.90
N PHE A 235 3.39 -7.97 3.94
CA PHE A 235 4.34 -6.91 3.63
C PHE A 235 3.66 -5.85 2.77
N ASP A 236 3.62 -4.63 3.27
CA ASP A 236 3.04 -3.48 2.58
C ASP A 236 4.13 -2.40 2.46
N MET A 237 4.60 -2.14 1.24
CA MET A 237 5.56 -1.07 0.97
C MET A 237 5.02 -0.24 -0.19
N GLU A 238 4.83 1.04 0.07
CA GLU A 238 4.30 1.98 -0.90
C GLU A 238 5.03 3.33 -0.83
N GLU A 239 4.95 4.08 -1.92
CA GLU A 239 5.43 5.45 -1.94
C GLU A 239 4.49 6.37 -1.16
N ILE A 240 5.02 7.51 -0.70
CA ILE A 240 4.22 8.51 0.01
C ILE A 240 3.77 9.58 -0.98
N SER A 241 2.47 9.67 -1.21
CA SER A 241 1.92 10.67 -2.11
C SER A 241 2.18 12.09 -1.59
N GLY A 242 2.72 12.95 -2.46
CA GLY A 242 2.99 14.36 -2.16
C GLY A 242 4.17 14.62 -1.23
N ASP A 243 4.96 13.61 -0.87
CA ASP A 243 6.16 13.76 -0.04
C ASP A 243 7.33 12.90 -0.57
N THR A 244 8.49 12.97 0.09
CA THR A 244 9.67 12.14 -0.20
C THR A 244 9.91 11.16 0.94
N ALA A 245 9.93 9.88 0.61
CA ALA A 245 10.17 8.80 1.53
C ALA A 245 11.60 8.26 1.43
N ARG A 246 12.06 7.63 2.51
CA ARG A 246 13.39 6.99 2.54
C ARG A 246 13.54 5.83 1.53
N ILE A 247 12.43 5.25 1.08
CA ILE A 247 12.43 4.15 0.10
C ILE A 247 12.49 4.61 -1.37
N ASP A 248 12.32 5.91 -1.65
CA ASP A 248 12.20 6.43 -3.02
C ASP A 248 13.47 6.20 -3.84
N LYS A 249 14.63 6.19 -3.18
CA LYS A 249 15.94 6.00 -3.82
C LYS A 249 16.31 4.54 -4.01
N LEU A 250 15.54 3.61 -3.46
CA LEU A 250 15.81 2.18 -3.60
C LEU A 250 15.54 1.75 -5.03
N THR A 251 16.47 0.97 -5.56
CA THR A 251 16.32 0.27 -6.83
C THR A 251 15.24 -0.80 -6.74
N LYS A 252 14.80 -1.27 -7.91
CA LYS A 252 13.88 -2.40 -8.04
C LYS A 252 14.41 -3.68 -7.35
N GLU A 253 15.72 -3.92 -7.48
CA GLU A 253 16.41 -5.05 -6.85
C GLU A 253 16.37 -4.93 -5.32
N GLU A 254 16.73 -3.78 -4.77
CA GLU A 254 16.72 -3.54 -3.31
C GLU A 254 15.31 -3.67 -2.72
N LYS A 255 14.29 -3.09 -3.37
CA LYS A 255 12.88 -3.25 -2.94
C LYS A 255 12.47 -4.74 -2.93
N THR A 256 12.91 -5.49 -3.94
CA THR A 256 12.65 -6.94 -4.04
C THR A 256 13.36 -7.72 -2.92
N ASP A 257 14.64 -7.41 -2.63
CA ASP A 257 15.40 -8.03 -1.54
C ASP A 257 14.76 -7.81 -0.18
N ILE A 258 14.26 -6.59 0.07
CA ILE A 258 13.56 -6.22 1.30
C ILE A 258 12.27 -7.02 1.45
N ALA A 259 11.44 -7.08 0.40
CA ALA A 259 10.19 -7.86 0.42
C ALA A 259 10.47 -9.36 0.66
N ILE A 260 11.49 -9.93 0.01
CA ILE A 260 11.91 -11.32 0.22
C ILE A 260 12.37 -11.53 1.67
N ALA A 261 13.19 -10.62 2.21
CA ALA A 261 13.69 -10.74 3.57
C ALA A 261 12.56 -10.72 4.60
N PHE A 262 11.57 -9.83 4.44
CA PHE A 262 10.37 -9.82 5.27
C PHE A 262 9.62 -11.15 5.17
N CYS A 263 9.29 -11.57 3.95
CA CYS A 263 8.47 -12.77 3.73
C CYS A 263 9.15 -14.07 4.19
N GLU A 264 10.46 -14.20 4.01
CA GLU A 264 11.20 -15.37 4.50
C GLU A 264 11.29 -15.39 6.03
N GLU A 265 11.40 -14.24 6.69
CA GLU A 265 11.42 -14.18 8.15
C GLU A 265 10.05 -14.58 8.74
N ILE A 266 8.95 -14.11 8.14
CA ILE A 266 7.59 -14.54 8.50
C ILE A 266 7.39 -16.05 8.36
N LYS A 267 7.94 -16.66 7.30
CA LYS A 267 7.89 -18.13 7.12
C LYS A 267 8.63 -18.89 8.21
N LYS A 268 9.77 -18.38 8.70
CA LYS A 268 10.53 -19.01 9.79
C LYS A 268 9.74 -19.06 11.09
N GLU A 269 8.89 -18.06 11.31
CA GLU A 269 7.98 -17.98 12.46
C GLU A 269 6.70 -18.83 12.28
N GLY A 270 6.58 -19.56 11.15
CA GLY A 270 5.48 -20.48 10.90
C GLY A 270 4.20 -19.82 10.37
N TYR A 271 4.26 -18.55 9.97
CA TYR A 271 3.14 -17.82 9.38
C TYR A 271 3.22 -17.79 7.84
N ASN A 272 2.08 -17.53 7.20
CA ASN A 272 2.01 -17.36 5.75
C ASN A 272 2.28 -15.89 5.40
N PRO A 273 3.36 -15.55 4.68
CA PRO A 273 3.57 -14.20 4.19
C PRO A 273 2.76 -13.92 2.93
N MET A 274 2.46 -12.65 2.70
CA MET A 274 1.81 -12.14 1.50
C MET A 274 2.37 -10.76 1.18
N ILE A 275 2.42 -10.38 -0.09
CA ILE A 275 2.86 -9.05 -0.53
C ILE A 275 1.65 -8.26 -1.00
N TYR A 276 1.43 -7.08 -0.41
CA TYR A 276 0.49 -6.09 -0.90
C TYR A 276 1.14 -5.19 -1.93
N ALA A 277 0.44 -4.91 -3.02
CA ALA A 277 0.83 -3.87 -3.97
C ALA A 277 -0.29 -3.54 -4.97
N ASN A 278 -0.24 -2.31 -5.48
CA ASN A 278 -0.98 -1.93 -6.69
C ASN A 278 -0.20 -2.33 -7.97
N ILE A 279 -0.78 -2.03 -9.14
CA ILE A 279 -0.20 -2.43 -10.43
C ILE A 279 1.18 -1.83 -10.69
N LYS A 280 1.39 -0.56 -10.32
CA LYS A 280 2.67 0.12 -10.47
C LYS A 280 3.74 -0.57 -9.65
N TRP A 281 3.43 -0.98 -8.42
CA TRP A 281 4.38 -1.66 -7.55
C TRP A 281 4.75 -3.05 -8.06
N PHE A 282 3.77 -3.89 -8.40
CA PHE A 282 4.07 -5.21 -8.95
C PHE A 282 4.80 -5.14 -10.31
N ALA A 283 4.38 -4.26 -11.22
CA ALA A 283 4.95 -4.20 -12.56
C ALA A 283 6.28 -3.43 -12.63
N GLY A 284 6.38 -2.33 -11.88
CA GLY A 284 7.51 -1.39 -11.91
C GLY A 284 8.55 -1.62 -10.83
N TYR A 285 8.14 -1.86 -9.59
CA TYR A 285 9.03 -1.81 -8.42
C TYR A 285 9.49 -3.17 -7.87
N TYR A 286 8.91 -4.28 -8.33
CA TYR A 286 9.33 -5.63 -7.96
C TYR A 286 9.80 -6.49 -9.14
N GLU A 287 10.85 -7.27 -8.92
CA GLU A 287 11.25 -8.35 -9.83
C GLU A 287 10.32 -9.55 -9.62
N MET A 288 9.21 -9.57 -10.37
CA MET A 288 8.11 -10.53 -10.20
C MET A 288 8.54 -12.00 -10.15
N GLU A 289 9.55 -12.40 -10.93
CA GLU A 289 10.10 -13.76 -10.91
C GLU A 289 10.62 -14.18 -9.53
N ARG A 290 11.21 -13.25 -8.77
CA ARG A 290 11.83 -13.53 -7.48
C ARG A 290 10.80 -13.59 -6.35
N ILE A 291 9.67 -12.90 -6.51
CA ILE A 291 8.58 -12.86 -5.52
C ILE A 291 7.40 -13.80 -5.88
N GLU A 292 7.49 -14.54 -6.98
CA GLU A 292 6.38 -15.36 -7.49
C GLU A 292 5.87 -16.40 -6.48
N LYS A 293 6.76 -16.91 -5.62
CA LYS A 293 6.45 -17.91 -4.59
C LYS A 293 5.63 -17.37 -3.40
N TYR A 294 5.37 -16.07 -3.33
CA TYR A 294 4.55 -15.47 -2.28
C TYR A 294 3.15 -15.15 -2.81
N ASP A 295 2.16 -15.29 -1.94
CA ASP A 295 0.80 -14.88 -2.26
C ASP A 295 0.74 -13.36 -2.42
N LYS A 296 -0.16 -12.91 -3.29
CA LYS A 296 -0.30 -11.49 -3.68
C LYS A 296 -1.66 -10.97 -3.25
N TRP A 297 -1.64 -9.85 -2.55
CA TRP A 297 -2.80 -9.00 -2.29
C TRP A 297 -2.70 -7.80 -3.22
N PHE A 298 -3.59 -7.77 -4.20
CA PHE A 298 -3.54 -6.79 -5.27
C PHE A 298 -4.57 -5.67 -5.04
N ALA A 299 -4.13 -4.42 -5.06
CA ALA A 299 -5.01 -3.26 -5.01
C ALA A 299 -5.28 -2.72 -6.41
N TYR A 300 -6.57 -2.71 -6.80
CA TYR A 300 -7.01 -2.19 -8.08
C TYR A 300 -8.50 -1.84 -8.01
N TYR A 301 -8.81 -0.54 -8.07
CA TYR A 301 -10.15 -0.03 -7.78
C TYR A 301 -10.96 0.15 -9.06
N ASP A 302 -11.42 -0.97 -9.59
CA ASP A 302 -12.12 -1.06 -10.87
C ASP A 302 -13.15 -2.20 -10.78
N ASP A 303 -14.11 -2.23 -11.70
CA ASP A 303 -15.08 -3.33 -11.83
C ASP A 303 -14.45 -4.58 -12.45
N SER A 304 -13.35 -4.41 -13.17
CA SER A 304 -12.61 -5.48 -13.83
C SER A 304 -11.22 -5.70 -13.24
N LEU A 305 -10.75 -6.94 -13.21
CA LEU A 305 -9.43 -7.28 -12.70
C LEU A 305 -8.44 -7.39 -13.86
N TYR A 306 -7.58 -6.38 -14.04
CA TYR A 306 -6.65 -6.29 -15.18
C TYR A 306 -5.33 -7.07 -14.99
N PHE A 307 -4.94 -7.41 -13.76
CA PHE A 307 -3.62 -7.96 -13.49
C PHE A 307 -3.44 -9.40 -14.00
N PRO A 308 -2.38 -9.69 -14.80
CA PRO A 308 -2.26 -10.97 -15.50
C PRO A 308 -1.72 -12.11 -14.64
N TYR A 309 -1.17 -11.83 -13.47
CA TYR A 309 -0.54 -12.83 -12.60
C TYR A 309 -1.44 -13.26 -11.46
N LYS A 310 -1.18 -14.47 -10.94
CA LYS A 310 -1.97 -15.07 -9.87
C LYS A 310 -1.98 -14.20 -8.61
N ILE A 311 -3.19 -13.95 -8.11
CA ILE A 311 -3.45 -13.27 -6.84
C ILE A 311 -4.27 -14.18 -5.91
N LYS A 312 -4.24 -13.87 -4.62
CA LYS A 312 -5.08 -14.52 -3.60
C LYS A 312 -6.12 -13.59 -3.01
N MET A 313 -5.78 -12.30 -2.96
CA MET A 313 -6.63 -11.26 -2.42
C MET A 313 -6.70 -10.09 -3.38
N TRP A 314 -7.89 -9.52 -3.54
CA TRP A 314 -8.12 -8.30 -4.33
C TRP A 314 -8.76 -7.25 -3.43
N GLN A 315 -8.07 -6.12 -3.23
CA GLN A 315 -8.66 -4.88 -2.69
C GLN A 315 -9.29 -4.12 -3.85
N TYR A 316 -10.62 -4.16 -3.90
CA TYR A 316 -11.38 -3.64 -5.05
C TYR A 316 -11.96 -2.25 -4.82
N THR A 317 -11.92 -1.73 -3.59
CA THR A 317 -12.25 -0.33 -3.30
C THR A 317 -11.69 0.12 -1.96
N ASP A 318 -11.41 1.42 -1.86
CA ASP A 318 -11.06 2.15 -0.63
C ASP A 318 -12.23 2.96 -0.01
N SER A 319 -13.39 2.90 -0.66
CA SER A 319 -14.56 3.74 -0.38
C SER A 319 -15.77 2.95 0.10
N GLY A 320 -15.54 1.70 0.47
CA GLY A 320 -16.58 0.79 0.94
C GLY A 320 -17.27 1.25 2.22
N LYS A 321 -18.46 0.70 2.45
CA LYS A 321 -19.29 0.94 3.64
C LYS A 321 -19.62 -0.39 4.29
N VAL A 322 -19.32 -0.50 5.58
CA VAL A 322 -19.59 -1.69 6.40
C VAL A 322 -20.24 -1.24 7.69
N ASP A 323 -21.33 -1.90 8.09
CA ASP A 323 -21.97 -1.57 9.36
C ASP A 323 -21.01 -1.80 10.54
N GLY A 324 -21.01 -0.87 11.49
CA GLY A 324 -20.05 -0.83 12.59
C GLY A 324 -18.78 0.00 12.32
N ILE A 325 -18.62 0.57 11.12
CA ILE A 325 -17.54 1.52 10.79
C ILE A 325 -18.17 2.83 10.28
N ALA A 326 -17.84 3.96 10.90
CA ALA A 326 -18.46 5.26 10.56
C ALA A 326 -17.99 5.83 9.21
N GLY A 327 -16.74 5.54 8.82
CA GLY A 327 -16.07 6.10 7.65
C GLY A 327 -16.09 5.20 6.42
N ASN A 328 -15.17 5.48 5.49
CA ASN A 328 -14.84 4.54 4.43
C ASN A 328 -13.97 3.41 4.99
N VAL A 329 -14.12 2.23 4.42
CA VAL A 329 -13.26 1.09 4.70
C VAL A 329 -12.88 0.40 3.39
N ASP A 330 -11.64 -0.08 3.37
CA ASP A 330 -11.08 -0.79 2.24
C ASP A 330 -11.70 -2.21 2.19
N LEU A 331 -12.25 -2.59 1.03
CA LEU A 331 -12.95 -3.87 0.86
C LEU A 331 -12.16 -4.84 0.00
N ASN A 332 -12.17 -6.09 0.45
CA ASN A 332 -11.40 -7.17 -0.12
C ASN A 332 -12.24 -8.40 -0.41
N ILE A 333 -11.84 -9.13 -1.45
CA ILE A 333 -12.18 -10.53 -1.57
C ILE A 333 -10.94 -11.41 -1.54
N TYR A 334 -11.03 -12.52 -0.80
CA TYR A 334 -10.00 -13.56 -0.75
C TYR A 334 -10.55 -14.88 -1.32
N VAL A 335 -9.79 -15.55 -2.20
CA VAL A 335 -10.15 -16.86 -2.75
C VAL A 335 -9.13 -17.89 -2.31
N GLU A 336 -9.59 -18.89 -1.56
CA GLU A 336 -8.77 -19.99 -1.01
C GLU A 336 -8.06 -20.83 -2.06
#